data_AF-A0A3A4WYN1-F1
#
_entry.id   AF-A0A3A4WYN1-F1
#
_cell.length_a   1.000
_cell.length_b   1.000
_cell.length_c   1.000
_cell.angle_alpha   90.00
_cell.angle_beta   90.00
_cell.angle_gamma   90.00
#
_symmetry.space_group_name_H-M   'P 1'
#
loop_
_entity.id
_entity.type
_entity.pdbx_description
1 polymer ?
#
loop_
_entity_poly.entity_id
_entity_poly.type
_entity_poly.pdbx_seq_one_letter_code
_entity_poly.pdbx_strand_id
1 'polypeptide(L)' 'MKINCLSCGHKVDLDDVYDDYQGQIRCLVCAAMLEIKTEKGQLRSVIWTTVSPSPLEAETDGGRFDNYPQT' A
#
# COMPACT_ATOMS: atom_id res chain seq x y z
N MET A 1 8.70 13.72 -11.30
CA MET A 1 8.24 14.73 -10.30
C MET A 1 8.81 14.44 -8.90
N LYS A 2 8.71 15.35 -7.92
CA LYS A 2 9.27 15.13 -6.56
C LYS A 2 8.24 15.49 -5.48
N ILE A 3 8.10 14.65 -4.47
CA ILE A 3 7.14 14.86 -3.38
C ILE A 3 7.85 14.76 -2.03
N ASN A 4 7.29 15.34 -0.98
CA ASN A 4 7.86 15.18 0.37
C ASN A 4 7.18 14.00 1.07
N CYS A 5 7.99 13.13 1.67
CA CYS A 5 7.49 12.11 2.57
C CYS A 5 6.85 12.79 3.78
N LEU A 6 5.58 12.46 4.06
CA LEU A 6 4.88 13.07 5.18
C LEU A 6 5.48 12.63 6.53
N SER A 7 6.15 11.47 6.58
CA SER A 7 6.72 10.90 7.81
C SER A 7 8.07 11.47 8.23
N CYS A 8 8.98 11.67 7.28
CA CYS A 8 10.34 12.13 7.59
C CYS A 8 10.71 13.46 6.92
N GLY A 9 9.85 14.01 6.06
CA GLY A 9 10.11 15.24 5.32
C GLY A 9 11.12 15.11 4.17
N HIS A 10 11.71 13.93 3.95
CA HIS A 10 12.63 13.72 2.83
C HIS A 10 11.90 13.72 1.48
N LYS A 11 12.62 14.17 0.45
CA LYS A 11 12.12 14.17 -0.93
C LYS A 11 12.14 12.76 -1.49
N VAL A 12 11.01 12.34 -2.04
CA VAL A 12 10.83 11.12 -2.81
C VAL A 12 10.73 11.54 -4.27
N ASP A 13 11.68 11.09 -5.08
CA ASP A 13 11.64 11.25 -6.54
C ASP A 13 10.68 10.21 -7.11
N LEU A 14 9.69 10.69 -7.86
CA LEU A 14 8.77 9.89 -8.64
C LEU A 14 9.15 10.06 -10.11
N ASP A 15 9.46 8.95 -10.76
CA ASP A 15 9.82 8.92 -12.19
C ASP A 15 8.61 9.24 -13.09
N ASP A 16 8.83 9.43 -14.39
CA ASP A 16 7.77 9.71 -15.38
C ASP A 16 6.75 8.57 -15.50
N VAL A 17 7.09 7.37 -15.03
CA VAL A 17 6.16 6.23 -14.93
C VAL A 17 4.98 6.52 -13.98
N TYR A 18 5.13 7.49 -13.08
CA TYR A 18 4.11 7.88 -12.10
C TYR A 18 3.31 9.11 -12.54
N ASP A 19 3.21 9.42 -13.84
CA ASP A 19 2.48 10.59 -14.34
C ASP A 19 0.95 10.47 -14.14
N ASP A 20 0.41 9.26 -14.31
CA ASP A 20 -0.99 8.88 -14.10
C ASP A 20 -1.06 7.60 -13.24
N TYR A 21 -0.64 7.71 -11.98
CA TYR A 21 -0.56 6.60 -11.04
C TYR A 21 -1.42 6.85 -9.79
N GLN A 22 -2.13 5.80 -9.37
CA GLN A 22 -2.85 5.80 -8.11
C GLN A 22 -2.46 4.56 -7.32
N GLY A 23 -1.85 4.75 -6.16
CA GLY A 23 -1.47 3.63 -5.30
C GLY A 23 -0.44 4.00 -4.26
N GLN A 24 0.07 2.97 -3.59
CA GLN A 24 1.01 3.13 -2.50
C GLN A 24 2.44 3.21 -3.03
N ILE A 25 3.23 4.07 -2.41
CA ILE A 25 4.66 4.20 -2.61
C ILE A 25 5.37 4.06 -1.26
N ARG A 26 6.60 3.58 -1.31
CA ARG A 26 7.44 3.44 -0.13
C ARG A 26 8.49 4.53 -0.10
N CYS A 27 8.59 5.25 1.02
CA CYS A 27 9.70 6.17 1.23
C CYS A 27 11.00 5.39 1.37
N LEU A 28 12.00 5.69 0.54
CA LEU A 28 13.29 4.99 0.57
C LEU A 28 14.14 5.32 1.82
N VAL A 29 13.80 6.40 2.54
CA VAL A 29 14.55 6.85 3.72
C VAL A 29 14.00 6.24 5.01
N CYS A 30 12.70 6.41 5.27
CA CYS A 30 12.07 5.95 6.52
C CYS A 30 11.22 4.69 6.34
N ALA A 31 11.16 4.12 5.13
CA ALA A 31 10.33 2.97 4.78
C ALA A 31 8.82 3.15 5.01
N ALA A 32 8.33 4.37 5.26
CA ALA A 32 6.90 4.63 5.43
C ALA A 32 6.12 4.41 4.12
N MET A 33 4.90 3.87 4.24
CA MET A 33 3.96 3.72 3.13
C MET A 33 3.10 4.97 2.99
N LEU A 34 3.05 5.52 1.78
CA LEU A 34 2.28 6.70 1.44
C LEU A 34 1.43 6.36 0.23
N GLU A 35 0.14 6.66 0.26
CA GLU A 35 -0.71 6.52 -0.91
C GLU A 35 -0.77 7.84 -1.66
N ILE A 36 -0.43 7.79 -2.95
CA ILE A 36 -0.41 8.95 -3.84
C ILE A 36 -1.40 8.76 -4.98
N LYS A 37 -1.93 9.88 -5.45
CA LYS A 37 -2.64 9.97 -6.72
C LYS A 37 -1.98 11.05 -7.55
N THR A 38 -1.55 10.69 -8.75
CA THR A 38 -0.97 11.59 -9.74
C THR A 38 -1.81 11.54 -11.01
N GLU A 39 -1.94 12.69 -11.67
CA GLU A 39 -2.62 12.81 -12.95
C GLU A 39 -1.87 13.85 -13.79
N LYS A 40 -1.48 13.50 -15.03
CA LYS A 40 -0.73 14.38 -15.94
C LYS A 40 0.53 14.98 -15.29
N GLY A 41 1.22 14.20 -14.48
CA GLY A 41 2.49 14.58 -13.83
C GLY A 41 2.33 15.50 -12.64
N GLN A 42 1.09 15.72 -12.21
CA GLN A 42 0.75 16.56 -11.07
C GLN A 42 0.23 15.71 -9.92
N LEU A 43 0.71 16.01 -8.71
CA LEU A 43 0.23 15.35 -7.51
C LEU A 43 -1.16 15.88 -7.19
N ARG A 44 -2.15 14.99 -7.19
CA ARG A 44 -3.54 15.30 -6.81
C ARG A 44 -3.76 15.15 -5.32
N SER A 45 -3.22 14.08 -4.73
CA SER A 45 -3.36 13.81 -3.31
C SER A 45 -2.22 12.94 -2.80
N VAL A 46 -1.87 13.14 -1.54
CA VAL A 46 -0.99 12.25 -0.78
C VAL A 46 -1.59 12.03 0.60
N ILE A 47 -1.76 10.78 0.99
CA ILE A 47 -2.29 10.41 2.30
C ILE A 47 -1.39 9.37 2.95
N TRP A 48 -1.37 9.39 4.27
CA TRP A 48 -0.74 8.35 5.05
C TRP A 48 -1.65 7.13 4.99
N THR A 49 -1.12 6.04 4.46
CA THR A 49 -1.84 4.77 4.51
C THR A 49 -1.17 3.91 5.56
N THR A 50 -1.88 3.67 6.66
CA THR A 50 -1.61 2.47 7.45
C THR A 50 -2.06 1.33 6.56
N VAL A 51 -1.11 0.59 6.00
CA VAL A 51 -1.39 -0.67 5.31
C VAL A 51 -2.20 -1.55 6.27
N SER A 52 -3.53 -1.50 6.16
CA SER A 52 -4.36 -2.63 6.52
C SER A 52 -4.16 -3.63 5.39
N PRO A 53 -3.74 -4.87 5.66
CA PRO A 53 -3.74 -5.90 4.63
C PRO A 53 -5.13 -5.92 4.01
N SER A 54 -5.21 -5.75 2.70
CA SER A 54 -6.47 -5.85 1.97
C SER A 54 -7.12 -7.20 2.28
N PRO A 55 -8.46 -7.27 2.46
CA PRO A 55 -9.17 -8.49 2.84
C PRO A 55 -9.20 -9.60 1.77
N LEU A 56 -8.26 -9.63 0.81
CA LEU A 56 -8.10 -10.77 -0.10
C LEU A 56 -7.54 -12.02 0.58
N GLU A 57 -7.23 -11.95 1.88
CA GLU A 57 -6.98 -13.12 2.75
C GLU A 57 -8.23 -13.49 3.59
N ALA A 58 -9.41 -13.06 3.15
CA ALA A 58 -10.64 -13.83 3.33
C ALA A 58 -10.98 -14.25 1.89
N GLU A 59 -10.85 -15.49 1.43
CA GLU A 59 -11.46 -16.70 1.95
C GLU A 59 -10.75 -17.92 1.33
N THR A 60 -10.45 -18.95 2.12
CA THR A 60 -10.76 -20.33 1.70
C THR A 60 -11.34 -21.03 2.93
N ASP A 61 -12.66 -20.87 3.04
CA ASP A 61 -13.59 -21.81 3.64
C ASP A 61 -13.39 -23.23 3.05
N GLY A 62 -13.58 -24.29 3.85
CA GLY A 62 -13.65 -25.65 3.28
C GLY A 62 -13.34 -26.85 4.16
N GLY A 63 -13.94 -26.92 5.36
CA GLY A 63 -14.51 -28.12 6.01
C GLY A 63 -13.77 -29.47 6.08
N ARG A 64 -13.81 -30.09 7.28
CA ARG A 64 -14.39 -31.44 7.48
C ARG A 64 -14.41 -31.79 8.98
N PHE A 65 -15.61 -31.88 9.52
CA PHE A 65 -15.89 -32.61 10.76
C PHE A 65 -15.76 -34.11 10.46
N ASP A 66 -14.77 -34.80 11.03
CA ASP A 66 -14.78 -36.27 11.17
C ASP A 66 -14.08 -36.66 12.48
N ASN A 67 -14.91 -36.79 13.51
CA ASN A 67 -14.97 -37.87 14.50
C ASN A 67 -13.69 -38.47 15.16
N TYR A 68 -13.74 -38.42 16.50
CA TYR A 68 -13.58 -39.56 17.44
C TYR A 68 -12.17 -40.04 17.83
N PRO A 69 -11.74 -39.86 19.10
CA PRO A 69 -10.71 -40.73 19.67
C PRO A 69 -11.31 -42.08 20.03
N GLN A 70 -10.97 -43.11 19.25
CA GLN A 70 -11.03 -44.50 19.72
C GLN A 70 -9.86 -44.72 20.67
N THR A 71 -10.08 -44.69 21.98
CA THR A 71 -9.57 -45.70 22.94
C THR A 71 -10.17 -45.49 24.32
#